data_AF-G2E8C4-F1
#
_entry.id   AF-G2E8C4-F1
#
_cell.length_a   1.000
_cell.length_b   1.000
_cell.length_c   1.000
_cell.angle_alpha   90.00
_cell.angle_beta   90.00
_cell.angle_gamma   90.00
#
_symmetry.space_group_name_H-M   'P 1'
#
loop_
_entity.id
_entity.type
_entity.pdbx_description
1 polymer ?
#
loop_
_entity_poly.entity_id
_entity_poly.type
_entity_poly.pdbx_seq_one_letter_code
_entity_poly.pdbx_strand_id
1 'polypeptide(L)'
;MRGHTPDLTLTLADAPKGVKPIEWRLLTNRSAETLEAAVELIEWYRARWEIELLFLVLKEACRVEALQLGTVERLQRAFVLFLVVGWRIARLMRLGRTVPDLDASLLLEPEEWQAAYILAKKPVPKQSPRPQYSAFQIKLLIIMTSS
;
A
#
# COMPACT_ATOMS: atom_id res chain seq x y z
N MET A 1 7.34 37.51 -10.98
CA MET A 1 7.01 37.55 -9.54
C MET A 1 7.54 36.26 -8.92
N ARG A 2 8.60 36.32 -8.09
CA ARG A 2 9.11 35.14 -7.37
C ARG A 2 8.16 34.90 -6.19
N GLY A 3 7.25 33.94 -6.31
CA GLY A 3 6.42 33.53 -5.20
C GLY A 3 7.30 32.97 -4.09
N HIS A 4 7.21 33.55 -2.90
CA HIS A 4 7.83 33.00 -1.69
C HIS A 4 7.19 31.63 -1.46
N THR A 5 7.87 30.55 -1.84
CA THR A 5 7.44 29.18 -1.49
C THR A 5 7.72 29.00 0.00
N PRO A 6 6.70 28.86 0.86
CA PRO A 6 6.93 28.59 2.27
C PRO A 6 7.71 27.28 2.43
N ASP A 7 8.84 27.35 3.13
CA ASP A 7 9.67 26.21 3.52
C ASP A 7 9.25 25.80 4.94
N LEU A 8 8.64 24.61 5.07
CA LEU A 8 8.23 24.06 6.36
C LEU A 8 9.31 23.09 6.83
N THR A 9 9.99 23.42 7.94
CA THR A 9 10.99 22.54 8.58
C THR A 9 10.42 21.93 9.85
N LEU A 10 10.55 20.60 9.98
CA LEU A 10 10.02 19.80 11.07
C LEU A 10 11.12 18.91 11.63
N THR A 11 11.26 18.87 12.94
CA THR A 11 12.23 18.01 13.64
C THR A 11 11.49 17.20 14.70
N LEU A 12 11.71 15.89 14.73
CA LEU A 12 11.16 15.02 15.76
C LEU A 12 11.82 15.31 17.11
N ALA A 13 11.05 15.77 18.10
CA ALA A 13 11.56 16.33 19.35
C ALA A 13 12.21 15.30 20.31
N ASP A 14 11.97 14.00 20.15
CA ASP A 14 12.38 12.96 21.12
C ASP A 14 13.07 11.76 20.47
N ALA A 15 14.17 12.01 19.75
CA ALA A 15 14.99 10.92 19.21
C ALA A 15 15.68 10.12 20.34
N PRO A 16 15.67 8.77 20.32
CA PRO A 16 16.40 7.96 21.28
C PRO A 16 17.90 8.29 21.32
N LYS A 17 18.54 8.13 22.48
CA LYS A 17 19.98 8.41 22.64
C LYS A 17 20.81 7.67 21.59
N GLY A 18 21.64 8.42 20.86
CA GLY A 18 22.51 7.89 19.82
C GLY A 18 21.86 7.74 18.44
N VAL A 19 20.56 8.03 18.29
CA VAL A 19 19.86 8.01 17.01
C VAL A 19 19.75 9.44 16.46
N LYS A 20 20.13 9.63 15.19
CA LYS A 20 19.95 10.92 14.52
C LYS A 20 18.44 11.24 14.42
N PRO A 21 17.98 12.42 14.88
CA PRO A 21 16.58 12.80 14.76
C PRO A 21 16.11 12.80 13.30
N ILE A 22 14.83 12.46 13.11
CA ILE A 22 14.18 12.62 11.80
C ILE A 22 13.92 14.12 11.60
N GLU A 23 14.45 14.64 10.50
CA GLU A 23 14.26 16.02 10.06
C GLU A 23 13.61 15.99 8.68
N TRP A 24 12.46 16.65 8.55
CA TRP A 24 11.75 16.82 7.28
C TRP A 24 11.71 18.30 6.91
N ARG A 25 12.11 18.59 5.67
CA ARG A 25 11.97 19.91 5.06
C ARG A 25 11.05 19.78 3.86
N LEU A 26 9.88 20.39 3.96
CA LEU A 26 8.82 20.29 2.96
C LEU A 26 8.70 21.62 2.22
N LEU A 27 9.05 21.58 0.93
CA LEU A 27 8.80 22.68 0.02
C LEU A 27 7.41 22.51 -0.58
N THR A 28 6.55 23.51 -0.37
CA THR A 28 5.16 23.48 -0.82
C THR A 28 4.77 24.80 -1.48
N ASN A 29 3.75 24.74 -2.35
CA ASN A 29 3.12 25.92 -2.93
C ASN A 29 1.92 26.41 -2.10
N ARG A 30 1.67 25.84 -0.93
CA ARG A 30 0.56 26.19 -0.03
C ARG A 30 1.07 26.89 1.23
N SER A 31 0.36 27.92 1.69
CA SER A 31 0.66 28.58 2.97
C SER A 31 0.30 27.69 4.15
N ALA A 32 1.10 27.75 5.22
CA ALA A 32 0.86 27.07 6.48
C ALA A 32 1.18 28.04 7.64
N GLU A 33 0.26 28.96 7.89
CA GLU A 33 0.39 30.01 8.90
C GLU A 33 -0.03 29.54 10.31
N THR A 34 -0.77 28.43 10.40
CA THR A 34 -1.21 27.83 11.67
C THR A 34 -0.63 26.43 11.84
N LEU A 35 -0.59 25.97 13.09
CA LEU A 35 -0.14 24.61 13.42
C LEU A 35 -1.01 23.55 12.71
N GLU A 36 -2.32 23.78 12.66
CA GLU A 36 -3.28 22.87 12.03
C GLU A 36 -3.01 22.74 10.53
N ALA A 37 -2.71 23.86 9.86
CA ALA A 37 -2.34 23.86 8.45
C ALA A 37 -1.01 23.13 8.20
N ALA A 38 -0.03 23.31 9.09
CA ALA A 38 1.23 22.58 9.02
C ALA A 38 1.04 21.06 9.23
N VAL A 39 0.20 20.67 10.19
CA VAL A 39 -0.16 19.25 10.44
C VAL A 39 -0.85 18.64 9.23
N GLU A 40 -1.78 19.36 8.59
CA GLU A 40 -2.44 18.87 7.37
C GLU A 40 -1.45 18.59 6.24
N LEU A 41 -0.49 19.50 6.00
CA LEU A 41 0.57 19.29 5.01
C LEU A 41 1.43 18.06 5.31
N ILE A 42 1.71 17.81 6.59
CA ILE A 42 2.44 16.62 7.03
C ILE A 42 1.62 15.38 6.72
N GLU A 43 0.33 15.36 7.07
CA GLU A 43 -0.54 14.21 6.79
C GLU A 43 -0.61 13.91 5.28
N TRP A 44 -0.65 14.93 4.43
CA TRP A 44 -0.55 14.73 2.98
C TRP A 44 0.80 14.20 2.55
N TYR A 45 1.91 14.71 3.11
CA TYR A 45 3.24 14.20 2.78
C TYR A 45 3.44 12.77 3.28
N ARG A 46 2.83 12.37 4.39
CA ARG A 46 2.85 10.98 4.89
C ARG A 46 2.21 10.02 3.90
N ALA A 47 1.22 10.47 3.11
CA ALA A 47 0.66 9.69 2.03
C ALA A 47 1.66 9.39 0.89
N ARG A 48 2.83 10.06 0.84
CA ARG A 48 3.90 9.70 -0.11
C ARG A 48 4.36 8.25 0.07
N TRP A 49 4.38 7.73 1.30
CA TRP A 49 4.83 6.36 1.56
C TRP A 49 3.93 5.29 0.90
N GLU A 50 2.69 5.65 0.57
CA GLU A 50 1.73 4.80 -0.12
C GLU A 50 2.26 4.26 -1.45
N ILE A 51 2.95 5.11 -2.21
CA ILE A 51 3.50 4.73 -3.51
C ILE A 51 4.67 3.75 -3.36
N GLU A 52 5.47 3.88 -2.30
CA GLU A 52 6.58 2.97 -2.01
C GLU A 52 6.05 1.58 -1.66
N LEU A 53 4.96 1.50 -0.89
CA LEU A 53 4.32 0.23 -0.60
C LEU A 53 3.74 -0.43 -1.87
N LEU A 54 3.18 0.36 -2.80
CA LEU A 54 2.73 -0.17 -4.10
C LEU A 54 3.90 -0.77 -4.89
N PHE A 55 5.02 -0.05 -5.00
CA PHE A 55 6.20 -0.56 -5.69
C PHE A 55 6.81 -1.78 -5.01
N LEU A 56 6.79 -1.83 -3.67
CA LEU A 56 7.20 -3.02 -2.92
C LEU A 56 6.32 -4.23 -3.28
N VAL A 57 4.99 -4.05 -3.36
CA VAL A 57 4.07 -5.13 -3.79
C VAL A 57 4.38 -5.58 -5.21
N LEU A 58 4.63 -4.65 -6.15
CA LEU A 58 4.96 -5.00 -7.53
C LEU A 58 6.25 -5.82 -7.66
N LYS A 59 7.27 -5.47 -6.88
CA LYS A 59 8.57 -6.14 -6.91
C LYS A 59 8.56 -7.46 -6.16
N GLU A 60 8.09 -7.45 -4.91
CA GLU A 60 8.21 -8.61 -4.02
C GLU A 60 7.04 -9.59 -4.17
N ALA A 61 5.80 -9.08 -4.19
CA ALA A 61 4.63 -9.94 -4.23
C ALA A 61 4.30 -10.38 -5.67
N CYS A 62 4.35 -9.45 -6.63
CA CYS A 62 4.07 -9.74 -8.03
C CYS A 62 5.31 -10.22 -8.81
N ARG A 63 6.53 -10.08 -8.27
CA ARG A 63 7.78 -10.49 -8.93
C ARG A 63 7.91 -9.97 -10.36
N VAL A 64 7.47 -8.72 -10.61
CA VAL A 64 7.39 -8.16 -11.97
C VAL A 64 8.75 -8.09 -12.67
N GLU A 65 9.84 -8.00 -11.89
CA GLU A 65 11.23 -7.97 -12.39
C GLU A 65 11.73 -9.36 -12.83
N ALA A 66 11.07 -10.45 -12.42
CA ALA A 66 11.40 -11.81 -12.85
C ALA A 66 10.75 -12.19 -14.20
N LEU A 67 9.93 -11.32 -14.78
CA LEU A 67 9.27 -11.57 -16.06
C LEU A 67 10.28 -11.55 -17.21
N GLN A 68 10.55 -12.71 -17.80
CA GLN A 68 11.43 -12.86 -18.96
C GLN A 68 10.72 -12.56 -20.28
N LEU A 69 10.12 -11.37 -20.40
CA LEU A 69 9.42 -10.95 -21.63
C LEU A 69 10.43 -10.36 -22.63
N GLY A 70 10.46 -10.94 -23.84
CA GLY A 70 11.48 -10.62 -24.85
C GLY A 70 11.33 -9.28 -25.58
N THR A 71 10.32 -8.46 -25.30
CA THR A 71 10.17 -7.11 -25.89
C THR A 71 9.65 -6.08 -24.88
N VAL A 72 9.97 -4.80 -25.11
CA VAL A 72 9.55 -3.69 -24.25
C VAL A 72 8.02 -3.54 -24.22
N GLU A 73 7.35 -3.73 -25.35
CA GLU A 73 5.89 -3.60 -25.46
C GLU A 73 5.18 -4.68 -24.63
N ARG A 74 5.74 -5.89 -24.59
CA ARG A 74 5.23 -6.98 -23.74
C ARG A 74 5.44 -6.67 -22.27
N LEU A 75 6.60 -6.14 -21.89
CA LEU A 75 6.87 -5.69 -20.52
C LEU A 75 5.90 -4.59 -20.10
N GLN A 76 5.68 -3.56 -20.93
CA GLN A 76 4.74 -2.47 -20.63
C GLN A 76 3.31 -2.99 -20.40
N ARG A 77 2.82 -3.89 -21.26
CA ARG A 77 1.47 -4.48 -21.10
C ARG A 77 1.36 -5.29 -19.81
N ALA A 78 2.37 -6.11 -19.50
CA ALA A 78 2.40 -6.85 -18.26
C ALA A 78 2.45 -5.90 -17.05
N PHE A 79 3.25 -4.84 -17.12
CA PHE A 79 3.38 -3.85 -16.05
C PHE A 79 2.05 -3.16 -15.74
N VAL A 80 1.27 -2.79 -16.77
CA VAL A 80 -0.08 -2.22 -16.58
C VAL A 80 -1.02 -3.21 -15.88
N LEU A 81 -0.99 -4.48 -16.27
CA LEU A 81 -1.80 -5.52 -15.61
C LEU A 81 -1.39 -5.67 -14.14
N PHE A 82 -0.08 -5.77 -13.87
CA PHE A 82 0.45 -5.93 -12.52
C PHE A 82 0.23 -4.69 -11.66
N LEU A 83 0.20 -3.49 -12.23
CA LEU A 83 -0.17 -2.26 -11.51
C LEU A 83 -1.58 -2.33 -10.93
N VAL A 84 -2.56 -2.81 -11.70
CA VAL A 84 -3.94 -2.98 -11.23
C VAL A 84 -4.01 -4.03 -10.12
N VAL A 85 -3.35 -5.18 -10.31
CA VAL A 85 -3.31 -6.26 -9.32
C VAL A 85 -2.60 -5.82 -8.04
N GLY A 86 -1.42 -5.20 -8.16
CA GLY A 86 -0.61 -4.70 -7.05
C GLY A 86 -1.36 -3.65 -6.23
N TRP A 87 -2.10 -2.74 -6.89
CA TRP A 87 -2.95 -1.78 -6.20
C TRP A 87 -4.08 -2.45 -5.41
N ARG A 88 -4.78 -3.45 -5.99
CA ARG A 88 -5.82 -4.20 -5.26
C ARG A 88 -5.25 -4.88 -4.02
N ILE A 89 -4.07 -5.50 -4.13
CA ILE A 89 -3.38 -6.13 -2.99
C ILE A 89 -2.98 -5.09 -1.93
N ALA A 90 -2.35 -3.98 -2.33
CA ALA A 90 -1.96 -2.91 -1.42
C ALA A 90 -3.16 -2.31 -0.67
N ARG A 91 -4.28 -2.10 -1.37
CA ARG A 91 -5.54 -1.64 -0.80
C ARG A 91 -6.12 -2.64 0.21
N LEU A 92 -6.15 -3.93 -0.12
CA LEU A 92 -6.62 -4.99 0.79
C LEU A 92 -5.77 -5.04 2.07
N MET A 93 -4.44 -5.00 1.93
CA MET A 93 -3.53 -4.99 3.10
C MET A 93 -3.73 -3.76 3.99
N ARG A 94 -4.04 -2.60 3.40
CA ARG A 94 -4.32 -1.38 4.15
C ARG A 94 -5.63 -1.50 4.92
N LEU A 95 -6.71 -1.85 4.22
CA LEU A 95 -8.05 -1.94 4.81
C LEU A 95 -8.11 -3.00 5.92
N GLY A 96 -7.41 -4.13 5.75
CA GLY A 96 -7.30 -5.14 6.81
C GLY A 96 -6.62 -4.64 8.09
N ARG A 97 -5.79 -3.58 8.02
CA ARG A 97 -5.16 -2.95 9.19
C ARG A 97 -5.97 -1.79 9.75
N THR A 98 -6.60 -0.97 8.89
CA THR A 98 -7.27 0.27 9.31
C THR A 98 -8.74 0.06 9.68
N VAL A 99 -9.43 -0.87 9.02
CA VAL A 99 -10.86 -1.16 9.25
C VAL A 99 -11.07 -2.69 9.23
N PRO A 100 -10.59 -3.40 10.26
CA PRO A 100 -10.53 -4.88 10.25
C PRO A 100 -11.91 -5.54 10.19
N ASP A 101 -12.96 -4.84 10.64
CA ASP A 101 -14.33 -5.33 10.73
C ASP A 101 -15.20 -5.05 9.49
N LEU A 102 -14.62 -4.53 8.41
CA LEU A 102 -15.33 -4.33 7.15
C LEU A 102 -15.89 -5.67 6.62
N ASP A 103 -16.77 -5.67 5.63
CA ASP A 103 -17.24 -6.91 4.99
C ASP A 103 -16.36 -7.19 3.75
N ALA A 104 -15.86 -8.42 3.56
CA ALA A 104 -15.04 -8.75 2.39
C ALA A 104 -15.80 -8.65 1.07
N SER A 105 -17.14 -8.79 1.07
CA SER A 105 -17.99 -8.64 -0.11
C SER A 105 -17.97 -7.22 -0.70
N LEU A 106 -17.51 -6.23 0.06
CA LEU A 106 -17.30 -4.86 -0.43
C LEU A 106 -16.02 -4.71 -1.26
N LEU A 107 -15.13 -5.72 -1.23
CA LEU A 107 -13.80 -5.67 -1.84
C LEU A 107 -13.52 -6.82 -2.82
N LEU A 108 -14.18 -7.96 -2.60
CA LEU A 108 -14.00 -9.20 -3.34
C LEU A 108 -15.35 -9.77 -3.73
N GLU A 109 -15.45 -10.25 -4.96
CA GLU A 109 -16.60 -11.03 -5.40
C GLU A 109 -16.70 -12.36 -4.62
N PRO A 110 -17.90 -12.96 -4.50
CA PRO A 110 -18.10 -14.25 -3.84
C PRO A 110 -17.09 -15.32 -4.25
N GLU A 111 -16.83 -15.44 -5.54
CA GLU A 111 -15.92 -16.42 -6.10
C GLU A 111 -14.46 -16.13 -5.71
N GLU A 112 -14.07 -14.84 -5.64
CA GLU A 112 -12.70 -14.43 -5.31
C GLU A 112 -12.33 -14.80 -3.87
N TRP A 113 -13.19 -14.49 -2.90
CA TRP A 113 -12.89 -14.85 -1.51
C TRP A 113 -13.11 -16.32 -1.22
N GLN A 114 -14.08 -17.00 -1.84
CA GLN A 114 -14.25 -18.45 -1.67
C GLN A 114 -13.06 -19.23 -2.23
N ALA A 115 -12.58 -18.86 -3.43
CA ALA A 115 -11.39 -19.44 -4.03
C ALA A 115 -10.16 -19.29 -3.12
N ALA A 116 -10.03 -18.15 -2.45
CA ALA A 116 -8.96 -17.93 -1.50
C ALA A 116 -8.96 -18.91 -0.31
N TYR A 117 -10.13 -19.26 0.23
CA TYR A 117 -10.26 -20.27 1.30
C TYR A 117 -9.93 -21.68 0.80
N ILE A 118 -10.42 -22.04 -0.39
CA ILE A 118 -10.13 -23.33 -1.03
C ILE A 118 -8.63 -23.49 -1.21
N LEU A 119 -7.98 -22.46 -1.73
CA LEU A 119 -6.56 -22.44 -2.03
C LEU A 119 -5.68 -22.37 -0.75
N ALA A 120 -6.24 -21.81 0.33
CA ALA A 120 -5.67 -21.88 1.68
C ALA A 120 -5.95 -23.22 2.40
N LYS A 121 -6.66 -24.16 1.75
CA LYS A 121 -7.10 -25.45 2.33
C LYS A 121 -7.91 -25.27 3.62
N LYS A 122 -8.73 -24.21 3.69
CA LYS A 122 -9.61 -23.90 4.82
C LYS A 122 -11.08 -24.15 4.43
N PRO A 123 -11.96 -24.49 5.40
CA PRO A 123 -13.39 -24.60 5.12
C PRO A 123 -13.94 -23.25 4.67
N VAL A 124 -14.69 -23.25 3.57
CA VAL A 124 -15.29 -22.04 3.01
C VAL A 124 -16.46 -21.59 3.91
N PRO A 125 -16.44 -20.34 4.43
CA PRO A 125 -17.55 -19.80 5.21
C PRO A 125 -18.84 -19.72 4.38
N LYS A 126 -20.00 -19.89 5.03
CA LYS A 126 -21.32 -19.75 4.40
C LYS A 126 -21.73 -18.28 4.18
N GLN A 127 -21.14 -17.36 4.92
CA GLN A 127 -21.38 -15.92 4.83
C GLN A 127 -20.07 -15.21 4.51
N SER A 128 -20.18 -14.00 3.97
CA SER A 128 -19.02 -13.19 3.65
C SER A 128 -18.13 -12.99 4.89
N PRO A 129 -16.84 -13.35 4.82
CA PRO A 129 -15.92 -13.13 5.93
C PRO A 129 -15.56 -11.64 6.06
N ARG A 130 -15.11 -11.21 7.24
CA ARG A 130 -14.51 -9.86 7.40
C ARG A 130 -13.11 -9.84 6.74
N PRO A 131 -12.56 -8.73 6.21
CA PRO A 131 -11.26 -8.72 5.57
C PRO A 131 -10.09 -9.03 6.52
N GLN A 132 -10.27 -8.88 7.84
CA GLN A 132 -9.35 -9.49 8.79
C GLN A 132 -9.43 -11.02 8.73
N TYR A 133 -10.64 -11.59 8.65
CA TYR A 133 -10.89 -13.03 8.70
C TYR A 133 -10.85 -13.74 7.34
N SER A 134 -10.99 -13.04 6.20
CA SER A 134 -11.20 -13.58 4.84
C SER A 134 -9.99 -14.30 4.24
N ALA A 135 -9.01 -14.61 5.10
CA ALA A 135 -7.61 -14.95 4.91
C ALA A 135 -6.72 -13.77 5.35
N PHE A 136 -6.43 -13.64 6.65
CA PHE A 136 -5.36 -12.75 7.19
C PHE A 136 -4.01 -12.89 6.44
N GLN A 137 -3.89 -13.97 5.67
CA GLN A 137 -3.04 -14.12 4.51
C GLN A 137 -3.86 -14.87 3.45
N ILE A 138 -4.30 -14.30 2.32
CA ILE A 138 -4.41 -15.10 1.08
C ILE A 138 -2.96 -15.40 0.70
N LYS A 139 -2.32 -16.21 1.54
CA LYS A 139 -0.95 -16.63 1.52
C LYS A 139 0.09 -15.54 1.13
N LEU A 140 0.92 -15.21 2.11
CA LEU A 140 2.39 -15.12 1.99
C LEU A 140 3.04 -16.35 1.28
N LEU A 141 2.30 -17.16 0.51
CA LEU A 141 2.45 -18.62 0.43
C LEU A 141 1.83 -19.29 -0.84
N ILE A 142 1.01 -18.67 -1.73
CA ILE A 142 0.65 -19.29 -3.05
C ILE A 142 1.67 -18.71 -4.01
N ILE A 143 1.80 -17.40 -4.05
CA ILE A 143 2.53 -16.72 -5.11
C ILE A 143 4.03 -16.58 -4.79
N MET A 144 4.46 -16.63 -3.52
CA MET A 144 5.89 -16.69 -3.16
C MET A 144 6.50 -18.12 -3.18
N THR A 145 5.71 -19.20 -3.34
CA THR A 145 6.23 -20.60 -3.26
C THR A 145 5.79 -21.56 -4.38
N SER A 146 5.04 -21.13 -5.39
CA SER A 146 5.00 -21.88 -6.65
C SER A 146 6.15 -21.45 -7.54
N SER A 147 7.23 -22.20 -7.33
CA SER A 147 8.54 -22.29 -8.02
C SER A 147 9.49 -21.11 -7.90
#